data_AF-A0A947KEN3-F1
#
_entry.id   AF-A0A947KEN3-F1
#
_cell.length_a   1.000
_cell.length_b   1.000
_cell.length_c   1.000
_cell.angle_alpha   90.00
_cell.angle_beta   90.00
_cell.angle_gamma   90.00
#
_symmetry.space_group_name_H-M   'P 1'
#
loop_
_entity.id
_entity.type
_entity.pdbx_description
1 polymer ?
#
loop_
_entity_poly.entity_id
_entity_poly.type
_entity_poly.pdbx_seq_one_letter_code
_entity_poly.pdbx_strand_id
1 'polypeptide(L)'
;MPKFILLLLFVLCNLLSAEQKVLIADNIHIFYPEKREQLAVFTMNTIQDHVPQLRNVFGDNTRPIRVYITDSQAAFEQLAGSHLPYWTAAVTIFPKQIIVLKSPGLTNTNLRQFRETVEHEFIHLYQGLFVPLNITPAWFNEGWANYISRPYDIQSRIILSRAILKNRIIPLSKLVDFLTYNHLQAELAYAESSSMIEFLVVVYGEQIIREIFSNIAVTKNFHVTLQRLTDTEIEILEYRWKKYIVSRYRWIFLLDIQYIIWLIIPLLVIIVYFIKGRRNKKIVQQWNIEENSENETLTE
;
A
#
# COMPACT_ATOMS: atom_id res chain seq x y z
N MET A 1 -10.43 -15.14 59.61
CA MET A 1 -10.90 -14.10 58.65
C MET A 1 -9.88 -13.95 57.53
N PRO A 2 -10.04 -14.69 56.42
CA PRO A 2 -9.56 -14.22 55.11
C PRO A 2 -10.52 -14.70 54.00
N LYS A 3 -11.65 -14.02 53.81
CA LYS A 3 -12.55 -14.28 52.66
C LYS A 3 -12.94 -13.01 51.90
N PHE A 4 -12.48 -11.84 52.33
CA PHE A 4 -12.86 -10.54 51.75
C PHE A 4 -11.81 -9.90 50.83
N ILE A 5 -10.58 -10.44 50.76
CA ILE A 5 -9.52 -9.86 49.89
C ILE A 5 -9.55 -10.45 48.47
N LEU A 6 -10.09 -11.66 48.27
CA LEU A 6 -10.15 -12.28 46.95
C LEU A 6 -11.27 -11.72 46.05
N LEU A 7 -12.33 -11.14 46.63
CA LEU A 7 -13.44 -10.57 45.87
C LEU A 7 -13.10 -9.19 45.30
N LEU A 8 -12.23 -8.42 45.96
CA LEU A 8 -11.81 -7.10 45.47
C LEU A 8 -10.84 -7.19 44.28
N LEU A 9 -10.02 -8.25 44.22
CA LEU A 9 -9.11 -8.48 43.08
C LEU A 9 -9.84 -8.98 41.83
N PHE A 10 -10.97 -9.66 41.98
CA PHE A 10 -11.79 -10.11 40.85
C PHE A 10 -12.69 -9.01 40.27
N VAL A 11 -13.06 -8.01 41.08
CA VAL A 11 -13.88 -6.87 40.65
C VAL A 11 -13.05 -5.76 40.00
N LEU A 12 -11.76 -5.61 40.35
CA LEU A 12 -10.87 -4.64 39.71
C LEU A 12 -10.32 -5.09 38.34
N CYS A 13 -10.46 -6.36 37.96
CA CYS A 13 -9.99 -6.85 36.66
C CYS A 13 -11.01 -6.65 35.51
N ASN A 14 -12.24 -6.21 35.83
CA ASN A 14 -13.29 -5.91 34.84
C ASN A 14 -13.45 -4.42 34.53
N LEU A 15 -12.64 -3.54 35.13
CA LEU A 15 -12.77 -2.08 34.98
C LEU A 15 -11.93 -1.45 33.86
N LEU A 16 -11.27 -2.26 33.01
CA LEU A 16 -10.46 -1.77 31.89
C LEU A 16 -10.53 -2.63 30.61
N SER A 17 -11.49 -3.56 30.49
CA SER A 17 -11.90 -4.03 29.16
C SER A 17 -12.99 -3.08 28.69
N ALA A 18 -12.64 -2.14 27.81
CA ALA A 18 -13.66 -1.41 27.05
C ALA A 18 -14.67 -2.43 26.50
N GLU A 19 -15.97 -2.20 26.69
CA GLU A 19 -17.02 -3.09 26.17
C GLU A 19 -16.78 -3.34 24.67
N GLN A 20 -16.31 -4.55 24.34
CA GLN A 20 -16.14 -4.98 22.97
C GLN A 20 -17.47 -5.55 22.48
N LYS A 21 -18.00 -4.96 21.41
CA LYS A 21 -19.14 -5.51 20.67
C LYS A 21 -18.64 -6.44 19.57
N VAL A 22 -19.54 -7.30 19.11
CA VAL A 22 -19.28 -8.20 17.99
C VAL A 22 -20.30 -7.99 16.88
N LEU A 23 -19.82 -7.85 15.65
CA LEU A 23 -20.62 -7.85 14.43
C LEU A 23 -20.37 -9.16 13.70
N ILE A 24 -21.43 -9.90 13.40
CA ILE A 24 -21.35 -11.24 12.80
C ILE A 24 -22.09 -11.22 11.46
N ALA A 25 -21.43 -11.69 10.41
CA ALA A 25 -22.04 -12.02 9.13
C ALA A 25 -21.36 -13.27 8.57
N ASP A 26 -22.15 -14.28 8.19
CA ASP A 26 -21.68 -15.59 7.74
C ASP A 26 -20.66 -16.21 8.72
N ASN A 27 -19.43 -16.45 8.25
CA ASN A 27 -18.31 -16.95 9.04
C ASN A 27 -17.34 -15.85 9.50
N ILE A 28 -17.68 -14.57 9.35
CA ILE A 28 -16.82 -13.43 9.71
C ILE A 28 -17.34 -12.78 10.99
N HIS A 29 -16.47 -12.72 12.00
CA HIS A 29 -16.77 -12.14 13.31
C HIS A 29 -15.84 -10.95 13.53
N ILE A 30 -16.39 -9.73 13.63
CA ILE A 30 -15.63 -8.50 13.88
C ILE A 30 -15.86 -8.05 15.31
N PHE A 31 -14.79 -8.05 16.12
CA PHE A 31 -14.75 -7.52 17.47
C PHE A 31 -14.28 -6.06 17.44
N TYR A 32 -15.03 -5.16 18.05
CA TYR A 32 -14.74 -3.73 17.99
C TYR A 32 -15.18 -3.00 19.27
N PRO A 33 -14.50 -1.90 19.66
CA PRO A 33 -14.97 -1.02 20.73
C PRO A 33 -16.30 -0.40 20.34
N GLU A 34 -17.27 -0.29 21.25
CA GLU A 34 -18.62 0.23 20.96
C GLU A 34 -18.63 1.50 20.09
N LYS A 35 -17.77 2.48 20.39
CA LYS A 35 -17.64 3.74 19.63
C LYS A 35 -17.19 3.59 18.16
N ARG A 36 -16.85 2.38 17.70
CA ARG A 36 -16.34 2.06 16.36
C ARG A 36 -17.31 1.22 15.52
N GLU A 37 -18.59 1.20 15.87
CA GLU A 37 -19.61 0.46 15.12
C GLU A 37 -19.60 0.76 13.60
N GLN A 38 -19.54 2.03 13.21
CA GLN A 38 -19.47 2.41 11.79
C GLN A 38 -18.22 1.87 11.10
N LEU A 39 -17.08 1.83 11.79
CA LEU A 39 -15.84 1.28 11.26
C LEU A 39 -15.91 -0.25 11.15
N ALA A 40 -16.59 -0.92 12.09
CA ALA A 40 -16.83 -2.36 12.03
C ALA A 40 -17.73 -2.73 10.84
N VAL A 41 -18.82 -1.98 10.61
CA VAL A 41 -19.68 -2.15 9.43
C VAL A 41 -18.88 -1.89 8.14
N PHE A 42 -18.07 -0.83 8.09
CA PHE A 42 -17.19 -0.57 6.95
C PHE A 42 -16.20 -1.72 6.68
N THR A 43 -15.62 -2.28 7.74
CA THR A 43 -14.69 -3.41 7.66
C THR A 43 -15.41 -4.67 7.16
N MET A 44 -16.61 -4.95 7.66
CA MET A 44 -17.43 -6.07 7.19
C MET A 44 -17.73 -5.97 5.71
N ASN A 45 -18.23 -4.81 5.27
CA ASN A 45 -18.55 -4.58 3.86
C ASN A 45 -17.30 -4.70 2.98
N THR A 46 -16.16 -4.13 3.42
CA THR A 46 -14.88 -4.25 2.71
C THR A 46 -14.48 -5.71 2.50
N ILE A 47 -14.61 -6.55 3.54
CA ILE A 47 -14.30 -7.98 3.45
C ILE A 47 -15.27 -8.67 2.49
N GLN A 48 -16.58 -8.47 2.66
CA GLN A 48 -17.61 -9.11 1.84
C GLN A 48 -17.52 -8.74 0.36
N ASP A 49 -17.21 -7.48 0.05
CA ASP A 49 -16.98 -6.99 -1.32
C ASP A 49 -15.82 -7.74 -2.02
N HIS A 50 -14.82 -8.17 -1.25
CA HIS A 50 -13.60 -8.81 -1.76
C HIS A 50 -13.67 -10.34 -1.84
N VAL A 51 -14.61 -10.97 -1.10
CA VAL A 51 -14.79 -12.43 -1.07
C VAL A 51 -14.97 -13.05 -2.47
N PRO A 52 -15.79 -12.51 -3.40
CA PRO A 52 -15.99 -13.11 -4.71
C PRO A 52 -14.69 -13.24 -5.52
N GLN A 53 -13.81 -12.24 -5.43
CA GLN A 53 -12.52 -12.25 -6.13
C GLN A 53 -11.61 -13.36 -5.58
N LEU A 54 -11.51 -13.49 -4.26
CA LEU A 54 -10.68 -14.51 -3.61
C LEU A 54 -11.26 -15.92 -3.79
N ARG A 55 -12.59 -16.04 -3.81
CA ARG A 55 -13.29 -17.29 -4.15
C ARG A 55 -12.93 -17.78 -5.55
N ASN A 56 -12.81 -16.89 -6.52
CA ASN A 56 -12.40 -17.27 -7.89
C ASN A 56 -10.97 -17.84 -7.93
N VAL A 57 -10.09 -17.37 -7.05
CA VAL A 57 -8.69 -17.81 -6.98
C VAL A 57 -8.56 -19.14 -6.22
N PHE A 58 -9.17 -19.27 -5.03
CA PHE A 58 -8.92 -20.40 -4.14
C PHE A 58 -10.12 -21.33 -3.90
N GLY A 59 -11.34 -20.90 -4.20
CA GLY A 59 -12.58 -21.59 -3.84
C GLY A 59 -13.21 -21.06 -2.54
N ASP A 60 -14.26 -21.73 -2.07
CA ASP A 60 -15.06 -21.29 -0.93
C ASP A 60 -14.40 -21.54 0.43
N ASN A 61 -14.61 -20.62 1.37
CA ASN A 61 -14.22 -20.78 2.77
C ASN A 61 -15.44 -20.78 3.70
N THR A 62 -15.55 -21.81 4.54
CA THR A 62 -16.57 -21.95 5.60
C THR A 62 -15.99 -21.79 7.01
N ARG A 63 -14.67 -21.67 7.16
CA ARG A 63 -14.00 -21.58 8.47
C ARG A 63 -14.17 -20.19 9.09
N PRO A 64 -14.33 -20.09 10.42
CA PRO A 64 -14.58 -18.81 11.08
C PRO A 64 -13.35 -17.89 11.07
N ILE A 65 -13.56 -16.66 10.61
CA ILE A 65 -12.56 -15.59 10.55
C ILE A 65 -12.87 -14.57 11.64
N ARG A 66 -11.86 -14.22 12.43
CA ARG A 66 -12.00 -13.25 13.52
C ARG A 66 -11.20 -12.00 13.19
N VAL A 67 -11.84 -10.84 13.28
CA VAL A 67 -11.19 -9.55 13.03
C VAL A 67 -11.33 -8.70 14.29
N TYR A 68 -10.25 -8.15 14.78
CA TYR A 68 -10.23 -7.28 15.95
C TYR A 68 -9.85 -5.87 15.53
N ILE A 69 -10.74 -4.91 15.76
CA ILE A 69 -10.43 -3.49 15.59
C ILE A 69 -9.97 -2.94 16.94
N THR A 70 -8.80 -2.32 16.97
CA THR A 70 -8.18 -1.80 18.19
C THR A 70 -8.13 -0.27 18.16
N ASP A 71 -8.35 0.34 19.32
CA ASP A 71 -8.35 1.79 19.50
C ASP A 71 -7.23 2.32 20.42
N SER A 72 -6.35 1.42 20.87
CA SER A 72 -5.11 1.79 21.55
C SER A 72 -3.96 0.90 21.09
N GLN A 73 -2.74 1.44 21.15
CA GLN A 73 -1.53 0.68 20.88
C GLN A 73 -1.38 -0.51 21.84
N ALA A 74 -1.73 -0.35 23.11
CA ALA A 74 -1.70 -1.42 24.09
C ALA A 74 -2.65 -2.58 23.74
N ALA A 75 -3.88 -2.29 23.29
CA ALA A 75 -4.82 -3.32 22.84
C ALA A 75 -4.32 -4.04 21.58
N PHE A 76 -3.69 -3.30 20.66
CA PHE A 76 -3.05 -3.90 19.48
C PHE A 76 -1.93 -4.86 19.89
N GLU A 77 -0.98 -4.42 20.72
CA GLU A 77 0.16 -5.24 21.17
C GLU A 77 -0.27 -6.47 21.98
N GLN A 78 -1.35 -6.36 22.77
CA GLN A 78 -1.90 -7.49 23.51
C GLN A 78 -2.37 -8.63 22.59
N LEU A 79 -2.92 -8.29 21.42
CA LEU A 79 -3.45 -9.26 20.45
C LEU A 79 -2.41 -9.67 19.41
N ALA A 80 -1.62 -8.72 18.90
CA ALA A 80 -0.68 -8.87 17.80
C ALA A 80 0.75 -9.24 18.24
N GLY A 81 1.09 -8.98 19.51
CA GLY A 81 2.45 -9.07 20.05
C GLY A 81 3.16 -7.71 20.09
N SER A 82 4.15 -7.60 20.97
CA SER A 82 4.80 -6.32 21.32
C SER A 82 6.06 -5.97 20.51
N HIS A 83 6.53 -6.86 19.63
CA HIS A 83 7.82 -6.70 18.91
C HIS A 83 7.64 -6.36 17.42
N LEU A 84 6.51 -5.75 17.07
CA LEU A 84 6.21 -5.35 15.69
C LEU A 84 6.77 -3.95 15.40
N PRO A 85 7.21 -3.68 14.15
CA PRO A 85 7.62 -2.34 13.75
C PRO A 85 6.52 -1.30 14.00
N TYR A 86 6.91 -0.07 14.35
CA TYR A 86 5.95 0.99 14.69
C TYR A 86 4.96 1.32 13.56
N TRP A 87 5.39 1.12 12.30
CA TRP A 87 4.61 1.37 11.10
C TRP A 87 3.59 0.26 10.79
N THR A 88 3.58 -0.84 11.54
CA THR A 88 2.62 -1.93 11.37
C THR A 88 1.22 -1.44 11.70
N ALA A 89 0.35 -1.36 10.69
CA ALA A 89 -1.04 -0.94 10.83
C ALA A 89 -1.97 -2.09 11.21
N ALA A 90 -1.62 -3.31 10.80
CA ALA A 90 -2.41 -4.50 11.01
C ALA A 90 -1.53 -5.74 10.96
N VAL A 91 -2.05 -6.87 11.44
CA VAL A 91 -1.42 -8.18 11.27
C VAL A 91 -2.46 -9.28 11.07
N THR A 92 -2.09 -10.26 10.28
CA THR A 92 -2.78 -11.54 10.16
C THR A 92 -2.03 -12.62 10.93
N ILE A 93 -2.72 -13.27 11.87
CA ILE A 93 -2.19 -14.33 12.72
C ILE A 93 -2.74 -15.67 12.23
N PHE A 94 -1.90 -16.39 11.49
CA PHE A 94 -2.18 -17.75 11.03
C PHE A 94 -1.43 -18.79 11.90
N PRO A 95 -2.00 -19.99 12.20
CA PRO A 95 -3.28 -20.57 11.73
C PRO A 95 -4.51 -20.17 12.56
N LYS A 96 -4.38 -19.20 13.48
CA LYS A 96 -5.49 -18.77 14.35
C LYS A 96 -6.66 -18.10 13.59
N GLN A 97 -6.44 -17.68 12.34
CA GLN A 97 -7.43 -17.00 11.48
C GLN A 97 -7.92 -15.71 12.13
N ILE A 98 -6.97 -14.95 12.68
CA ILE A 98 -7.22 -13.69 13.36
C ILE A 98 -6.57 -12.57 12.54
N ILE A 99 -7.32 -11.51 12.26
CA ILE A 99 -6.79 -10.23 11.80
C ILE A 99 -6.89 -9.24 12.95
N VAL A 100 -5.83 -8.49 13.21
CA VAL A 100 -5.81 -7.41 14.20
C VAL A 100 -5.53 -6.10 13.48
N LEU A 101 -6.43 -5.13 13.58
CA LEU A 101 -6.39 -3.85 12.89
C LEU A 101 -6.22 -2.72 13.90
N LYS A 102 -5.31 -1.79 13.65
CA LYS A 102 -5.34 -0.46 14.29
C LYS A 102 -6.41 0.40 13.62
N SER A 103 -7.19 1.13 14.40
CA SER A 103 -8.16 2.06 13.84
C SER A 103 -7.46 3.22 13.09
N PRO A 104 -8.13 3.89 12.13
CA PRO A 104 -7.52 4.97 11.34
C PRO A 104 -6.94 6.11 12.20
N GLY A 105 -7.51 6.35 13.39
CA GLY A 105 -7.01 7.36 14.32
C GLY A 105 -5.69 6.99 15.00
N LEU A 106 -5.36 5.69 15.11
CA LEU A 106 -4.06 5.25 15.63
C LEU A 106 -2.95 5.33 14.58
N THR A 107 -3.30 5.12 13.31
CA THR A 107 -2.35 5.09 12.18
C THR A 107 -2.26 6.43 11.45
N ASN A 108 -3.10 7.41 11.81
CA ASN A 108 -3.28 8.68 11.09
C ASN A 108 -3.60 8.48 9.60
N THR A 109 -4.39 7.47 9.27
CA THR A 109 -4.79 7.14 7.91
C THR A 109 -6.23 7.54 7.62
N ASN A 110 -6.57 7.73 6.34
CA ASN A 110 -7.97 7.91 5.92
C ASN A 110 -8.68 6.54 5.71
N LEU A 111 -9.98 6.57 5.44
CA LEU A 111 -10.78 5.35 5.22
C LEU A 111 -10.36 4.55 3.98
N ARG A 112 -9.81 5.20 2.95
CA ARG A 112 -9.29 4.49 1.78
C ARG A 112 -8.05 3.66 2.17
N GLN A 113 -7.07 4.26 2.83
CA GLN A 113 -5.88 3.55 3.31
C GLN A 113 -6.22 2.43 4.31
N PHE A 114 -7.23 2.67 5.15
CA PHE A 114 -7.75 1.64 6.05
C PHE A 114 -8.38 0.47 5.28
N ARG A 115 -9.21 0.74 4.25
CA ARG A 115 -9.73 -0.28 3.33
C ARG A 115 -8.61 -1.10 2.70
N GLU A 116 -7.60 -0.44 2.13
CA GLU A 116 -6.43 -1.08 1.52
C GLU A 116 -5.70 -2.00 2.52
N THR A 117 -5.64 -1.62 3.80
CA THR A 117 -5.06 -2.43 4.88
C THR A 117 -5.93 -3.65 5.21
N VAL A 118 -7.25 -3.46 5.34
CA VAL A 118 -8.20 -4.55 5.59
C VAL A 118 -8.14 -5.59 4.48
N GLU A 119 -8.17 -5.14 3.21
CA GLU A 119 -8.08 -6.01 2.04
C GLU A 119 -6.75 -6.77 2.02
N HIS A 120 -5.63 -6.10 2.28
CA HIS A 120 -4.30 -6.72 2.34
C HIS A 120 -4.23 -7.86 3.36
N GLU A 121 -4.66 -7.63 4.61
CA GLU A 121 -4.66 -8.66 5.64
C GLU A 121 -5.63 -9.79 5.33
N PHE A 122 -6.80 -9.47 4.77
CA PHE A 122 -7.78 -10.46 4.39
C PHE A 122 -7.24 -11.39 3.29
N ILE A 123 -6.48 -10.87 2.34
CA ILE A 123 -5.81 -11.65 1.30
C ILE A 123 -4.82 -12.65 1.91
N HIS A 124 -3.96 -12.21 2.83
CA HIS A 124 -3.01 -13.08 3.54
C HIS A 124 -3.73 -14.20 4.30
N LEU A 125 -4.80 -13.85 5.02
CA LEU A 125 -5.58 -14.83 5.77
C LEU A 125 -6.20 -15.84 4.81
N TYR A 126 -6.88 -15.37 3.77
CA TYR A 126 -7.58 -16.22 2.82
C TYR A 126 -6.62 -17.15 2.10
N GLN A 127 -5.46 -16.65 1.65
CA GLN A 127 -4.40 -17.47 1.08
C GLN A 127 -3.99 -18.58 2.03
N GLY A 128 -3.71 -18.25 3.30
CA GLY A 128 -3.26 -19.20 4.31
C GLY A 128 -4.23 -20.37 4.53
N LEU A 129 -5.53 -20.20 4.26
CA LEU A 129 -6.53 -21.26 4.37
C LEU A 129 -6.32 -22.39 3.35
N PHE A 130 -5.78 -22.08 2.17
CA PHE A 130 -5.64 -23.01 1.04
C PHE A 130 -4.19 -23.33 0.71
N VAL A 131 -3.30 -22.34 0.82
CA VAL A 131 -1.88 -22.43 0.50
C VAL A 131 -1.06 -21.94 1.70
N PRO A 132 -0.28 -22.82 2.35
CA PRO A 132 0.63 -22.42 3.41
C PRO A 132 1.58 -21.30 2.96
N LEU A 133 1.58 -20.18 3.71
CA LEU A 133 2.34 -18.97 3.36
C LEU A 133 3.86 -19.19 3.29
N ASN A 134 4.38 -20.27 3.87
CA ASN A 134 5.81 -20.62 3.85
C ASN A 134 6.24 -21.39 2.59
N ILE A 135 5.30 -21.85 1.75
CA ILE A 135 5.62 -22.51 0.48
C ILE A 135 5.91 -21.48 -0.61
N THR A 136 5.29 -20.30 -0.51
CA THR A 136 5.48 -19.15 -1.39
C THR A 136 6.51 -18.17 -0.81
N PRO A 137 7.36 -17.52 -1.64
CA PRO A 137 8.26 -16.47 -1.18
C PRO A 137 7.51 -15.28 -0.58
N ALA A 138 8.11 -14.59 0.40
CA ALA A 138 7.51 -13.42 1.03
C ALA A 138 7.17 -12.32 0.02
N TRP A 139 8.08 -12.00 -0.92
CA TRP A 139 7.80 -11.04 -1.99
C TRP A 139 6.55 -11.40 -2.82
N PHE A 140 6.26 -12.69 -3.00
CA PHE A 140 5.08 -13.10 -3.77
C PHE A 140 3.80 -12.89 -2.95
N ASN A 141 3.81 -13.28 -1.67
CA ASN A 141 2.68 -13.08 -0.75
C ASN A 141 2.37 -11.59 -0.58
N GLU A 142 3.38 -10.81 -0.20
CA GLU A 142 3.24 -9.36 0.02
C GLU A 142 2.93 -8.62 -1.28
N GLY A 143 3.58 -9.03 -2.37
CA GLY A 143 3.33 -8.46 -3.69
C GLY A 143 1.90 -8.68 -4.14
N TRP A 144 1.36 -9.88 -3.97
CA TRP A 144 0.01 -10.19 -4.42
C TRP A 144 -1.03 -9.47 -3.57
N ALA A 145 -0.88 -9.52 -2.24
CA ALA A 145 -1.74 -8.78 -1.32
C ALA A 145 -1.73 -7.28 -1.62
N ASN A 146 -0.56 -6.68 -1.84
CA ASN A 146 -0.43 -5.25 -2.16
C ASN A 146 -0.91 -4.90 -3.59
N TYR A 147 -0.73 -5.78 -4.57
CA TYR A 147 -1.21 -5.56 -5.95
C TYR A 147 -2.73 -5.51 -6.02
N ILE A 148 -3.41 -6.40 -5.30
CA ILE A 148 -4.87 -6.46 -5.28
C ILE A 148 -5.46 -5.35 -4.41
N SER A 149 -4.91 -5.10 -3.22
CA SER A 149 -5.49 -4.11 -2.32
C SER A 149 -5.23 -2.67 -2.73
N ARG A 150 -4.29 -2.41 -3.67
CA ARG A 150 -3.94 -1.05 -4.10
C ARG A 150 -3.83 -0.89 -5.63
N PRO A 151 -4.92 -1.07 -6.39
CA PRO A 151 -4.88 -1.08 -7.87
C PRO A 151 -4.40 0.25 -8.51
N TYR A 152 -4.51 1.37 -7.79
CA TYR A 152 -4.14 2.71 -8.27
C TYR A 152 -3.06 3.39 -7.42
N ASP A 153 -2.09 2.63 -6.91
CA ASP A 153 -1.04 3.16 -6.04
C ASP A 153 0.03 3.97 -6.80
N ILE A 154 -0.25 5.25 -7.01
CA ILE A 154 0.72 6.19 -7.59
C ILE A 154 1.94 6.39 -6.68
N GLN A 155 1.78 6.27 -5.36
CA GLN A 155 2.89 6.49 -4.41
C GLN A 155 3.92 5.38 -4.56
N SER A 156 3.49 4.11 -4.60
CA SER A 156 4.37 2.97 -4.88
C SER A 156 5.12 3.14 -6.21
N ARG A 157 4.45 3.63 -7.26
CA ARG A 157 5.09 3.90 -8.56
C ARG A 157 6.14 5.01 -8.48
N ILE A 158 5.89 6.08 -7.72
CA ILE A 158 6.87 7.15 -7.48
C ILE A 158 8.07 6.61 -6.68
N ILE A 159 7.83 5.81 -5.64
CA ILE A 159 8.88 5.18 -4.82
C ILE A 159 9.77 4.30 -5.69
N LEU A 160 9.16 3.42 -6.49
CA LEU A 160 9.86 2.55 -7.43
C LEU A 160 10.65 3.34 -8.47
N SER A 161 10.05 4.40 -9.03
CA SER A 161 10.72 5.30 -9.98
C SER A 161 11.99 5.94 -9.40
N ARG A 162 11.92 6.42 -8.15
CA ARG A 162 13.10 6.98 -7.45
C ARG A 162 14.17 5.91 -7.19
N ALA A 163 13.77 4.68 -6.88
CA ALA A 163 14.70 3.57 -6.67
C ALA A 163 15.41 3.17 -7.98
N ILE A 164 14.70 3.16 -9.11
CA ILE A 164 15.26 2.97 -10.45
C ILE A 164 16.36 4.02 -10.72
N LEU A 165 16.04 5.31 -10.54
CA LEU A 165 17.00 6.39 -10.78
C LEU A 165 18.26 6.30 -9.90
N LYS A 166 18.09 5.88 -8.64
CA LYS A 166 19.18 5.77 -7.68
C LYS A 166 19.94 4.45 -7.78
N ASN A 167 19.55 3.55 -8.69
CA ASN A 167 20.05 2.19 -8.80
C ASN A 167 19.99 1.43 -7.45
N ARG A 168 18.84 1.53 -6.77
CA ARG A 168 18.58 0.95 -5.43
C ARG A 168 17.53 -0.16 -5.43
N ILE A 169 17.30 -0.80 -6.57
CA ILE A 169 16.34 -1.90 -6.66
C ILE A 169 16.82 -3.08 -5.82
N ILE A 170 15.93 -3.63 -4.98
CA ILE A 170 16.23 -4.76 -4.11
C ILE A 170 16.11 -6.04 -4.93
N PRO A 171 17.11 -6.94 -4.90
CA PRO A 171 16.98 -8.25 -5.52
C PRO A 171 15.83 -9.06 -4.88
N LEU A 172 15.07 -9.82 -5.68
CA LEU A 172 13.93 -10.62 -5.17
C LEU A 172 14.36 -11.60 -4.07
N SER A 173 15.57 -12.15 -4.18
CA SER A 173 16.16 -13.05 -3.18
C SER A 173 16.40 -12.40 -1.81
N LYS A 174 16.40 -11.06 -1.73
CA LYS A 174 16.53 -10.33 -0.47
C LYS A 174 15.19 -9.93 0.13
N LEU A 175 14.09 -9.97 -0.63
CA LEU A 175 12.74 -9.62 -0.19
C LEU A 175 12.10 -10.78 0.59
N VAL A 176 12.69 -11.10 1.74
CA VAL A 176 12.36 -12.30 2.55
C VAL A 176 11.73 -11.99 3.90
N ASP A 177 12.01 -10.82 4.49
CA ASP A 177 11.48 -10.42 5.80
C ASP A 177 11.26 -8.91 5.86
N PHE A 178 10.03 -8.50 5.58
CA PHE A 178 9.61 -7.10 5.47
C PHE A 178 9.54 -6.40 6.84
N LEU A 179 9.35 -7.16 7.92
CA LEU A 179 9.22 -6.62 9.28
C LEU A 179 10.58 -6.17 9.84
N THR A 180 11.68 -6.71 9.31
CA THR A 180 13.04 -6.27 9.69
C THR A 180 13.44 -4.94 9.06
N TYR A 181 12.69 -4.46 8.07
CA TYR A 181 13.01 -3.23 7.35
C TYR A 181 12.55 -1.99 8.11
N ASN A 182 13.30 -0.90 7.94
CA ASN A 182 12.76 0.40 8.28
C ASN A 182 11.62 0.77 7.34
N HIS A 183 10.79 1.74 7.74
CA HIS A 183 9.57 2.08 7.02
C HIS A 183 9.77 2.36 5.52
N LEU A 184 10.79 3.16 5.16
CA LEU A 184 11.07 3.51 3.76
C LEU A 184 11.54 2.31 2.92
N GLN A 185 12.31 1.40 3.54
CA GLN A 185 12.72 0.16 2.90
C GLN A 185 11.55 -0.80 2.73
N ALA A 186 10.65 -0.89 3.71
CA ALA A 186 9.43 -1.69 3.61
C ALA A 186 8.52 -1.17 2.49
N GLU A 187 8.30 0.14 2.40
CA GLU A 187 7.51 0.73 1.30
C GLU A 187 8.10 0.40 -0.09
N LEU A 188 9.44 0.46 -0.25
CA LEU A 188 10.09 0.06 -1.49
C LEU A 188 9.93 -1.44 -1.76
N ALA A 189 10.10 -2.28 -0.75
CA ALA A 189 9.93 -3.72 -0.84
C ALA A 189 8.51 -4.11 -1.29
N TYR A 190 7.48 -3.45 -0.73
CA TYR A 190 6.09 -3.64 -1.14
C TYR A 190 5.84 -3.17 -2.57
N ALA A 191 6.41 -2.03 -2.98
CA ALA A 191 6.29 -1.50 -4.33
C ALA A 191 6.95 -2.40 -5.37
N GLU A 192 8.16 -2.92 -5.08
CA GLU A 192 8.87 -3.84 -5.96
C GLU A 192 8.12 -5.16 -6.11
N SER A 193 7.69 -5.74 -4.98
CA SER A 193 6.93 -6.99 -4.94
C SER A 193 5.63 -6.89 -5.73
N SER A 194 4.84 -5.83 -5.51
CA SER A 194 3.60 -5.59 -6.24
C SER A 194 3.85 -5.39 -7.74
N SER A 195 4.91 -4.67 -8.12
CA SER A 195 5.26 -4.50 -9.53
C SER A 195 5.73 -5.78 -10.22
N MET A 196 6.27 -6.75 -9.47
CA MET A 196 6.60 -8.07 -9.99
C MET A 196 5.34 -8.87 -10.27
N ILE A 197 4.32 -8.78 -9.41
CA ILE A 197 2.99 -9.36 -9.68
C ILE A 197 2.35 -8.71 -10.90
N GLU A 198 2.40 -7.38 -11.02
CA GLU A 198 1.91 -6.68 -12.20
C GLU A 198 2.62 -7.18 -13.48
N PHE A 199 3.94 -7.32 -13.44
CA PHE A 199 4.71 -7.86 -14.56
C PHE A 199 4.26 -9.27 -14.95
N LEU A 200 4.06 -10.15 -13.97
CA LEU A 200 3.56 -11.51 -14.24
C LEU A 200 2.18 -11.46 -14.91
N VAL A 201 1.26 -10.67 -14.37
CA VAL A 201 -0.10 -10.50 -14.93
C VAL A 201 -0.07 -9.92 -16.34
N VAL A 202 0.76 -8.90 -16.59
CA VAL A 202 0.84 -8.22 -17.90
C VAL A 202 1.48 -9.11 -18.96
N VAL A 203 2.50 -9.90 -18.61
CA VAL A 203 3.27 -10.70 -19.57
C VAL A 203 2.69 -12.09 -19.79
N TYR A 204 2.18 -12.73 -18.72
CA TYR A 204 1.70 -14.12 -18.74
C TYR A 204 0.16 -14.23 -18.64
N GLY A 205 -0.54 -13.11 -18.47
CA GLY A 205 -2.00 -13.03 -18.41
C GLY A 205 -2.57 -13.07 -17.00
N GLU A 206 -3.83 -12.63 -16.86
CA GLU A 206 -4.50 -12.47 -15.55
C GLU A 206 -4.64 -13.78 -14.76
N GLN A 207 -4.66 -14.93 -15.44
CA GLN A 207 -4.84 -16.23 -14.80
C GLN A 207 -3.57 -16.76 -14.13
N ILE A 208 -2.39 -16.19 -14.42
CA ILE A 208 -1.10 -16.72 -13.94
C ILE A 208 -1.06 -16.90 -12.42
N ILE A 209 -1.65 -15.98 -11.66
CA ILE A 209 -1.65 -16.04 -10.19
C ILE A 209 -2.50 -17.21 -9.68
N ARG A 210 -3.68 -17.41 -10.28
CA ARG A 210 -4.57 -18.53 -9.96
C ARG A 210 -3.92 -19.86 -10.35
N GLU A 211 -3.23 -19.90 -11.49
CA GLU A 211 -2.49 -21.09 -11.94
C GLU A 211 -1.33 -21.41 -10.99
N ILE A 212 -0.58 -20.40 -10.53
CA ILE A 212 0.48 -20.59 -9.53
C ILE A 212 -0.12 -21.23 -8.26
N PHE A 213 -1.17 -20.65 -7.68
CA PHE A 213 -1.76 -21.18 -6.45
C PHE A 213 -2.36 -22.58 -6.60
N SER A 214 -3.05 -22.86 -7.70
CA SER A 214 -3.64 -24.19 -7.95
C SER A 214 -2.58 -25.28 -8.21
N ASN A 215 -1.47 -24.95 -8.87
CA ASN A 215 -0.39 -25.92 -9.14
C ASN A 215 0.55 -26.13 -7.95
N ILE A 216 0.67 -25.15 -7.04
CA ILE A 216 1.57 -25.25 -5.87
C ILE A 216 1.16 -26.39 -4.93
N ALA A 217 -0.13 -26.73 -4.90
CA ALA A 217 -0.66 -27.86 -4.14
C ALA A 217 -0.07 -29.21 -4.60
N VAL A 218 0.30 -29.31 -5.88
CA VAL A 218 0.87 -30.52 -6.49
C VAL A 218 2.39 -30.53 -6.33
N THR A 219 3.06 -29.44 -6.71
CA THR A 219 4.53 -29.38 -6.76
C THR A 219 5.16 -29.20 -5.37
N LYS A 220 4.43 -28.57 -4.43
CA LYS A 220 4.93 -28.11 -3.12
C LYS A 220 6.21 -27.26 -3.21
N ASN A 221 6.47 -26.66 -4.38
CA ASN A 221 7.66 -25.85 -4.62
C ASN A 221 7.31 -24.69 -5.56
N PHE A 222 7.38 -23.47 -5.04
CA PHE A 222 7.04 -22.27 -5.79
C PHE A 222 7.91 -22.08 -7.03
N HIS A 223 9.23 -22.25 -6.92
CA HIS A 223 10.16 -22.00 -8.01
C HIS A 223 9.93 -22.97 -9.17
N VAL A 224 9.72 -24.25 -8.87
CA VAL A 224 9.37 -25.27 -9.87
C VAL A 224 8.03 -24.96 -10.54
N THR A 225 7.04 -24.49 -9.77
CA THR A 225 5.73 -24.11 -10.30
C THR A 225 5.84 -22.93 -11.24
N LEU A 226 6.51 -21.86 -10.80
CA LEU A 226 6.69 -20.65 -11.58
C LEU A 226 7.46 -20.94 -12.86
N GLN A 227 8.52 -21.73 -12.80
CA GLN A 227 9.29 -22.11 -13.98
C GLN A 227 8.44 -22.92 -14.97
N ARG A 228 7.62 -23.86 -14.49
CA ARG A 228 6.71 -24.65 -15.36
C ARG A 228 5.66 -23.78 -16.05
N LEU A 229 5.12 -22.78 -15.35
CA LEU A 229 4.07 -21.91 -15.90
C LEU A 229 4.61 -20.80 -16.81
N THR A 230 5.85 -20.38 -16.61
CA THR A 230 6.45 -19.25 -17.34
C THR A 230 7.53 -19.66 -18.35
N ASP A 231 7.88 -20.95 -18.39
CA ASP A 231 9.02 -21.52 -19.12
C ASP A 231 10.34 -20.75 -18.87
N THR A 232 10.47 -20.14 -17.70
CA THR A 232 11.56 -19.20 -17.38
C THR A 232 12.02 -19.35 -15.93
N GLU A 233 13.33 -19.37 -15.72
CA GLU A 233 13.93 -19.36 -14.38
C GLU A 233 13.71 -18.01 -13.67
N ILE A 234 13.69 -18.02 -12.33
CA ILE A 234 13.38 -16.82 -11.54
C ILE A 234 14.39 -15.69 -11.78
N GLU A 235 15.66 -16.01 -12.03
CA GLU A 235 16.72 -15.05 -12.31
C GLU A 235 16.46 -14.32 -13.64
N ILE A 236 16.00 -15.05 -14.66
CA ILE A 236 15.65 -14.49 -15.96
C ILE A 236 14.36 -13.68 -15.86
N LEU A 237 13.38 -14.14 -15.06
CA LEU A 237 12.17 -13.38 -14.76
C LEU A 237 12.51 -12.06 -14.06
N GLU A 238 13.37 -12.08 -13.05
CA GLU A 238 13.82 -10.87 -12.34
C GLU A 238 14.52 -9.90 -13.29
N TYR A 239 15.37 -10.39 -14.18
CA TYR A 239 16.01 -9.57 -15.21
C TYR A 239 14.99 -8.91 -16.16
N ARG A 240 14.01 -9.68 -16.63
CA ARG A 240 12.94 -9.17 -17.52
C ARG A 240 12.05 -8.16 -16.79
N TRP A 241 11.69 -8.43 -15.54
CA TRP A 241 10.94 -7.52 -14.68
C TRP A 241 11.69 -6.20 -14.47
N LYS A 242 13.00 -6.23 -14.18
CA LYS A 242 13.81 -5.01 -14.04
C LYS A 242 13.77 -4.15 -15.31
N LYS A 243 13.83 -4.76 -16.50
CA LYS A 243 13.65 -4.04 -17.77
C LYS A 243 12.23 -3.47 -17.91
N TYR A 244 11.22 -4.23 -17.54
CA TYR A 244 9.82 -3.81 -17.56
C TYR A 244 9.59 -2.55 -16.70
N ILE A 245 10.02 -2.56 -15.43
CA ILE A 245 9.83 -1.41 -14.53
C ILE A 245 10.63 -0.19 -14.98
N VAL A 246 11.83 -0.36 -15.55
CA VAL A 246 12.60 0.76 -16.10
C VAL A 246 11.87 1.39 -17.28
N SER A 247 11.35 0.58 -18.20
CA SER A 247 10.61 1.10 -19.36
C SER A 247 9.34 1.83 -18.96
N ARG A 248 8.64 1.33 -17.93
CA ARG A 248 7.30 1.81 -17.55
C ARG A 248 7.34 2.96 -16.53
N TYR A 249 8.30 2.92 -15.60
CA TYR A 249 8.26 3.73 -14.38
C TYR A 249 9.42 4.69 -14.21
N ARG A 250 10.46 4.67 -15.06
CA ARG A 250 11.65 5.53 -14.91
C ARG A 250 11.34 7.03 -14.74
N TRP A 251 10.28 7.54 -15.38
CA TRP A 251 9.95 8.97 -15.37
C TRP A 251 8.82 9.36 -14.41
N ILE A 252 8.19 8.39 -13.72
CA ILE A 252 7.05 8.67 -12.83
C ILE A 252 7.42 9.53 -11.63
N PHE A 253 8.68 9.54 -11.19
CA PHE A 253 9.13 10.45 -10.13
C PHE A 253 8.84 11.93 -10.44
N LEU A 254 8.66 12.30 -11.72
CA LEU A 254 8.26 13.64 -12.12
C LEU A 254 6.80 13.97 -11.75
N LEU A 255 5.96 12.99 -11.43
CA LEU A 255 4.60 13.24 -10.94
C LEU A 255 4.56 13.66 -9.47
N ASP A 256 5.71 13.71 -8.79
CA ASP A 256 5.83 14.30 -7.46
C ASP A 256 5.78 15.84 -7.54
N ILE A 257 4.58 16.34 -7.83
CA ILE A 257 4.24 17.73 -8.18
C ILE A 257 4.78 18.74 -7.16
N GLN A 258 4.91 18.35 -5.89
CA GLN A 258 5.33 19.26 -4.81
C GLN A 258 6.70 19.90 -5.06
N TYR A 259 7.63 19.23 -5.75
CA TYR A 259 8.96 19.80 -6.05
C TYR A 259 9.03 20.45 -7.42
N ILE A 260 8.24 19.99 -8.38
CA ILE A 260 8.22 20.55 -9.73
C ILE A 260 7.66 21.96 -9.74
N ILE A 261 6.65 22.25 -8.91
CA ILE A 261 6.09 23.60 -8.79
C ILE A 261 7.18 24.61 -8.42
N TRP A 262 8.05 24.28 -7.47
CA TRP A 262 9.17 25.15 -7.06
C TRP A 262 10.25 25.32 -8.13
N LEU A 263 10.34 24.42 -9.12
CA LEU A 263 11.26 24.53 -10.24
C LEU A 263 10.64 25.31 -11.42
N ILE A 264 9.35 25.10 -11.68
CA ILE A 264 8.63 25.74 -12.79
C ILE A 264 8.26 27.19 -12.48
N ILE A 265 7.83 27.51 -11.25
CA ILE A 265 7.41 28.87 -10.89
C ILE A 265 8.53 29.91 -11.13
N PRO A 266 9.78 29.72 -10.66
CA PRO A 266 10.85 30.67 -10.93
C PRO A 266 11.15 30.81 -12.42
N LEU A 267 11.12 29.71 -13.17
CA LEU A 267 11.35 29.72 -14.61
C LEU A 267 10.26 30.54 -15.33
N LEU A 268 8.99 30.35 -14.95
CA LEU A 268 7.86 31.14 -15.48
C LEU A 268 8.01 32.62 -15.13
N VAL A 269 8.44 32.97 -13.91
CA VAL A 269 8.69 34.36 -13.51
C VAL A 269 9.79 35.00 -14.37
N ILE A 270 10.89 34.28 -14.62
CA ILE A 270 11.98 34.74 -15.50
C ILE A 270 11.46 34.95 -16.93
N ILE A 271 10.71 33.99 -17.46
CA ILE A 271 10.11 34.10 -18.81
C ILE A 271 9.18 35.32 -18.89
N VAL A 272 8.30 35.52 -17.92
CA VAL A 272 7.39 36.67 -17.86
C VAL A 272 8.16 37.98 -17.75
N TYR A 273 9.23 38.04 -16.95
CA TYR A 273 10.11 39.19 -16.84
C TYR A 273 10.72 39.57 -18.21
N PHE A 274 11.27 38.60 -18.95
CA PHE A 274 11.82 38.84 -20.27
C PHE A 274 10.77 39.26 -21.30
N ILE A 275 9.59 38.63 -21.28
CA ILE A 275 8.47 39.01 -22.16
C ILE A 275 8.03 40.46 -21.88
N LYS A 276 7.86 40.82 -20.60
CA LYS A 276 7.48 42.17 -20.18
C LYS A 276 8.57 43.19 -20.52
N GLY A 277 9.85 42.86 -20.31
CA GLY A 277 10.98 43.71 -20.67
C GLY A 277 11.04 44.00 -22.17
N ARG A 278 10.77 43.00 -23.02
CA ARG A 278 10.67 43.20 -24.48
C ARG A 278 9.47 44.06 -24.87
N ARG A 279 8.32 43.89 -24.22
CA ARG A 279 7.12 44.71 -24.47
C ARG A 279 7.31 46.17 -24.03
N ASN A 280 7.88 46.40 -22.85
CA ASN A 280 8.12 47.75 -22.33
C ASN A 280 9.10 48.55 -23.20
N LYS A 281 10.13 47.91 -23.76
CA LYS A 281 11.04 48.59 -24.71
C LYS A 281 10.32 49.13 -25.95
N LYS A 282 9.34 48.38 -26.47
CA LYS A 282 8.54 48.82 -27.62
C LYS A 282 7.66 50.02 -27.29
N ILE A 283 7.03 50.03 -26.12
CA ILE A 283 6.17 51.14 -25.66
C ILE A 283 6.99 52.41 -25.48
N VAL A 284 8.15 52.33 -24.82
CA VAL A 284 9.04 53.49 -24.62
C VAL A 284 9.57 54.05 -25.95
N GLN A 285 9.92 53.18 -26.91
CA GLN A 285 10.31 53.63 -28.25
C GLN A 285 9.19 54.38 -28.96
N GLN A 286 7.94 53.96 -28.77
CA GLN A 286 6.77 54.59 -29.38
C GLN A 286 6.50 55.97 -28.76
N TRP A 287 6.58 56.10 -27.44
CA TRP A 287 6.47 57.39 -26.75
C TRP A 287 7.58 58.38 -27.14
N ASN A 288 8.83 57.91 -27.27
CA ASN A 288 9.93 58.79 -27.69
C ASN A 288 9.77 59.29 -29.14
N ILE A 289 9.13 58.51 -30.02
CA ILE A 289 8.83 58.93 -31.40
C ILE A 289 7.72 59.98 -31.40
N GLU A 290 6.66 59.76 -30.61
CA GLU A 290 5.55 60.71 -30.44
C GLU A 290 6.05 62.04 -29.86
N GLU A 291 6.86 62.01 -28.79
CA GLU A 291 7.41 63.20 -28.12
C GLU A 291 8.39 63.97 -29.00
N ASN A 292 9.22 63.29 -29.80
CA ASN A 292 10.09 63.95 -30.79
C ASN A 292 9.28 64.59 -31.93
N SER A 293 8.21 63.92 -32.39
CA SER A 293 7.35 64.48 -33.44
C SER A 293 6.54 65.71 -32.97
N GLU A 294 6.12 65.73 -31.70
CA GLU A 294 5.46 66.90 -31.08
C GLU A 294 6.43 68.06 -30.86
N ASN A 295 7.69 67.78 -30.48
CA ASN A 295 8.71 68.82 -30.30
C ASN A 295 9.17 69.43 -31.65
N GLU A 296 9.23 68.64 -32.72
CA GLU A 296 9.51 69.15 -34.08
C GLU A 296 8.37 70.03 -34.61
N THR A 297 7.11 69.73 -34.27
CA THR A 297 5.96 70.56 -34.69
C THR A 297 5.76 71.85 -33.88
N LEU A 298 6.35 71.97 -32.68
CA LEU A 298 6.32 73.18 -31.84
C LEU A 298 7.50 74.14 -32.12
N THR A 299 8.48 73.73 -32.92
CA THR A 299 9.68 74.51 -33.25
C THR A 299 9.69 75.10 -34.67
N GLU A 300 8.67 74.78 -35.49
CA GLU A 300 8.31 75.48 -36.73
C GLU A 300 7.26 76.59 -36.48
#